data_AF-A0A562L0I1-F1
#
_entry.id   AF-A0A562L0I1-F1
#
_cell.length_a   1.000
_cell.length_b   1.000
_cell.length_c   1.000
_cell.angle_alpha   90.00
_cell.angle_beta   90.00
_cell.angle_gamma   90.00
#
_symmetry.space_group_name_H-M   'P 1'
#
loop_
_entity.id
_entity.type
_entity.pdbx_description
1 polymer ?
#
loop_
_entity_poly.entity_id
_entity_poly.type
_entity_poly.pdbx_seq_one_letter_code
_entity_poly.pdbx_strand_id
1 'polypeptide(L)'
;MTRVIELLISLAIVAALFLIVGLLLPSSRHLVEKAETNRKQTIVYDTLNSLRRFDDWNPLVLRDPRVQLKLSGPESGVGARLDYVSQEKNIGEGSWTITESVPKQKVAIAITNPDRGENKRTVFTLEPTGRNNRNVEITQTYDVDYGWNILGRYFGLYVSRYVGDDMKMGLGRLTNMLATVPNVDYAQSGTKLANLGVVELPAQDILFVNSGAIERGNEQIQASMNANMEWIKRNMAANGLQPVGPMRIITNDLGRTTYNFDVAQAVRKGGPAPADEDKKKPAEGEEGADAAAAAPAVPEAEFDAATQPELQLTLTGPVKHVRTAPGRFAHATYTGFMPELETVRNALRAWAVTQGYEITERPYEMYKSGVAGSFTENGEFEVFWRIK
;
A
#
# COMPACT_ATOMS: atom_id res chain seq x y z
N MET A 1 5.52 18.98 -71.17
CA MET A 1 6.44 19.59 -70.19
C MET A 1 5.73 20.55 -69.25
N THR A 2 4.81 21.41 -69.71
CA THR A 2 4.05 22.37 -68.89
C THR A 2 3.30 21.73 -67.72
N ARG A 3 2.62 20.59 -67.93
CA ARG A 3 1.88 19.87 -66.85
C ARG A 3 2.76 19.35 -65.70
N VAL A 4 4.02 19.01 -65.98
CA VAL A 4 4.96 18.54 -64.94
C VAL A 4 5.46 19.73 -64.11
N ILE A 5 5.73 20.86 -64.76
CA ILE A 5 6.13 22.10 -64.09
C ILE A 5 4.98 22.62 -63.20
N GLU A 6 3.75 22.63 -63.71
CA GLU A 6 2.56 22.99 -62.93
C GLU A 6 2.41 22.10 -61.68
N LEU A 7 2.57 20.78 -61.82
CA LEU A 7 2.51 19.84 -60.71
C LEU A 7 3.61 20.09 -59.67
N LEU A 8 4.85 20.36 -60.10
CA LEU A 8 5.95 20.68 -59.21
C LEU A 8 5.75 22.01 -58.48
N ILE A 9 5.22 23.04 -59.16
CA ILE A 9 4.88 24.33 -58.54
C ILE A 9 3.77 24.15 -57.52
N SER A 10 2.69 23.43 -57.86
CA SER A 10 1.62 23.14 -56.90
C SER A 10 2.14 22.38 -55.68
N LEU A 11 2.99 21.37 -55.87
CA LEU A 11 3.60 20.63 -54.78
C LEU A 11 4.49 21.53 -53.91
N ALA A 12 5.27 22.43 -54.51
CA ALA A 12 6.10 23.39 -53.79
C ALA A 12 5.25 24.38 -52.96
N ILE A 13 4.15 24.88 -53.51
CA ILE A 13 3.21 25.76 -52.80
C ILE A 13 2.58 25.01 -51.62
N VAL A 14 2.13 23.77 -51.81
CA VAL A 14 1.56 22.94 -50.74
C VAL A 14 2.59 22.67 -49.64
N ALA A 15 3.84 22.36 -50.01
CA ALA A 15 4.92 22.16 -49.06
C ALA A 15 5.23 23.45 -48.27
N ALA A 16 5.30 24.61 -48.95
CA ALA A 16 5.51 25.89 -48.30
C ALA A 16 4.37 26.23 -47.32
N LEU A 17 3.12 26.07 -47.75
CA LEU A 17 1.95 26.27 -46.89
C LEU A 17 1.96 25.33 -45.68
N PHE A 18 2.28 24.05 -45.89
CA PHE A 18 2.37 23.06 -44.81
C PHE A 18 3.39 23.47 -43.74
N LEU A 19 4.56 23.98 -44.16
CA LEU A 19 5.60 24.47 -43.26
C LEU A 19 5.16 25.74 -42.52
N ILE A 20 4.59 26.72 -43.23
CA ILE A 20 4.10 27.97 -42.63
C ILE A 20 3.04 27.68 -41.57
N VAL A 21 2.02 26.88 -41.90
CA VAL A 21 0.96 26.50 -40.96
C VAL A 21 1.55 25.76 -39.76
N GLY A 22 2.45 24.79 -40.00
CA GLY A 22 3.05 24.03 -38.92
C GLY A 22 3.93 24.88 -37.98
N LEU A 23 4.57 25.94 -38.47
CA LEU A 23 5.31 26.90 -37.65
C LEU A 23 4.40 27.85 -36.85
N LEU A 24 3.18 28.13 -37.34
CA LEU A 24 2.16 28.91 -36.63
C LEU A 24 1.46 28.10 -35.53
N LEU A 25 1.47 26.76 -35.63
CA LEU A 25 0.91 25.90 -34.58
C LEU A 25 1.71 26.00 -33.27
N PRO A 26 1.06 25.87 -32.09
CA PRO A 26 1.72 25.94 -30.80
C PRO A 26 2.88 24.93 -30.67
N SER A 27 3.98 25.38 -30.10
CA SER A 27 5.17 24.55 -29.84
C SER A 27 5.06 23.69 -28.59
N SER A 28 4.00 23.84 -27.79
CA SER A 28 3.71 23.03 -26.61
C SER A 28 2.21 22.88 -26.40
N ARG A 29 1.81 21.92 -25.57
CA ARG A 29 0.41 21.70 -25.17
C ARG A 29 0.32 21.47 -23.68
N HIS A 30 -0.74 22.01 -23.09
CA HIS A 30 -1.14 21.84 -21.70
C HIS A 30 -2.58 21.36 -21.67
N LEU A 31 -2.82 20.24 -21.00
CA LEU A 31 -4.15 19.67 -20.78
C LEU A 31 -4.44 19.64 -19.28
N VAL A 32 -5.71 19.76 -18.91
CA VAL A 32 -6.18 19.70 -17.52
C VAL A 32 -7.46 18.89 -17.48
N GLU A 33 -7.49 17.88 -16.64
CA GLU A 33 -8.70 17.11 -16.31
C GLU A 33 -8.87 17.05 -14.80
N LYS A 34 -10.13 16.92 -14.35
CA LYS A 34 -10.48 16.95 -12.94
C LYS A 34 -11.42 15.82 -12.58
N ALA A 35 -11.30 15.31 -11.36
CA ALA A 35 -12.27 14.43 -10.75
C ALA A 35 -12.38 14.70 -9.26
N GLU A 36 -13.50 14.34 -8.66
CA GLU A 36 -13.73 14.50 -7.21
C GLU A 36 -13.96 13.14 -6.57
N THR A 37 -13.47 12.97 -5.35
CA THR A 37 -13.68 11.76 -4.54
C THR A 37 -14.02 12.11 -3.09
N ASN A 38 -14.77 11.23 -2.43
CA ASN A 38 -15.08 11.35 -1.00
C ASN A 38 -14.05 10.63 -0.10
N ARG A 39 -12.96 10.15 -0.69
CA ARG A 39 -11.87 9.47 0.02
C ARG A 39 -10.91 10.46 0.62
N LYS A 40 -10.33 10.09 1.77
CA LYS A 40 -9.37 10.94 2.49
C LYS A 40 -8.19 11.33 1.61
N GLN A 41 -7.72 12.56 1.77
CA GLN A 41 -6.58 13.11 1.02
C GLN A 41 -5.31 12.27 1.17
N THR A 42 -5.08 11.68 2.35
CA THR A 42 -4.01 10.70 2.58
C THR A 42 -4.10 9.52 1.62
N ILE A 43 -5.30 8.92 1.45
CA ILE A 43 -5.53 7.77 0.57
C ILE A 43 -5.24 8.14 -0.88
N VAL A 44 -5.76 9.28 -1.33
CA VAL A 44 -5.58 9.76 -2.71
C VAL A 44 -4.10 10.03 -3.01
N TYR A 45 -3.43 10.75 -2.10
CA TYR A 45 -2.03 11.09 -2.23
C TYR A 45 -1.15 9.84 -2.27
N ASP A 46 -1.29 8.93 -1.30
CA ASP A 46 -0.45 7.74 -1.22
C ASP A 46 -0.65 6.82 -2.42
N THR A 47 -1.87 6.75 -2.97
CA THR A 47 -2.15 5.99 -4.19
C THR A 47 -1.41 6.57 -5.39
N LEU A 48 -1.42 7.89 -5.58
CA LEU A 48 -0.75 8.56 -6.70
C LEU A 48 0.77 8.64 -6.52
N ASN A 49 1.23 8.65 -5.27
CA ASN A 49 2.63 8.70 -4.91
C ASN A 49 3.35 7.33 -5.05
N SER A 50 2.63 6.29 -5.50
CA SER A 50 3.19 4.98 -5.85
C SER A 50 2.67 4.53 -7.22
N LEU A 51 3.49 3.82 -7.99
CA LEU A 51 3.09 3.27 -9.28
C LEU A 51 2.63 1.81 -9.18
N ARG A 52 2.54 1.24 -7.97
CA ARG A 52 2.11 -0.15 -7.76
C ARG A 52 0.76 -0.48 -8.36
N ARG A 53 -0.19 0.46 -8.23
CA ARG A 53 -1.58 0.31 -8.68
C ARG A 53 -1.82 0.93 -10.05
N PHE A 54 -0.77 1.09 -10.86
CA PHE A 54 -0.87 1.80 -12.13
C PHE A 54 -1.88 1.14 -13.08
N ASP A 55 -1.93 -0.19 -13.11
CA ASP A 55 -2.87 -1.00 -13.88
C ASP A 55 -4.34 -0.85 -13.42
N ASP A 56 -4.57 -0.61 -12.13
CA ASP A 56 -5.92 -0.39 -11.61
C ASP A 56 -6.57 0.87 -12.21
N TRP A 57 -5.82 1.96 -12.36
CA TRP A 57 -6.38 3.24 -12.78
C TRP A 57 -5.96 3.72 -14.16
N ASN A 58 -4.75 3.42 -14.63
CA ASN A 58 -4.27 3.93 -15.92
C ASN A 58 -4.87 3.14 -17.10
N PRO A 59 -5.35 3.81 -18.17
CA PRO A 59 -5.98 3.13 -19.30
C PRO A 59 -5.00 2.36 -20.20
N LEU A 60 -3.67 2.46 -20.00
CA LEU A 60 -2.68 1.71 -20.78
C LEU A 60 -3.00 0.21 -20.87
N VAL A 61 -3.37 -0.41 -19.75
CA VAL A 61 -3.71 -1.85 -19.69
C VAL A 61 -5.02 -2.19 -20.40
N LEU A 62 -5.89 -1.21 -20.66
CA LEU A 62 -7.08 -1.38 -21.49
C LEU A 62 -6.74 -1.33 -22.97
N ARG A 63 -5.72 -0.54 -23.35
CA ARG A 63 -5.25 -0.44 -24.73
C ARG A 63 -4.47 -1.69 -25.15
N ASP A 64 -3.67 -2.25 -24.25
CA ASP A 64 -3.03 -3.56 -24.42
C ASP A 64 -3.12 -4.40 -23.13
N PRO A 65 -4.02 -5.39 -23.07
CA PRO A 65 -4.13 -6.31 -21.93
C PRO A 65 -2.90 -7.21 -21.72
N ARG A 66 -1.96 -7.26 -22.68
CA ARG A 66 -0.72 -8.05 -22.60
C ARG A 66 0.52 -7.18 -22.33
N VAL A 67 0.32 -5.89 -22.03
CA VAL A 67 1.43 -4.99 -21.69
C VAL A 67 2.19 -5.53 -20.47
N GLN A 68 3.51 -5.54 -20.57
CA GLN A 68 4.36 -5.93 -19.45
C GLN A 68 4.71 -4.69 -18.65
N LEU A 69 4.50 -4.74 -17.34
CA LEU A 69 4.81 -3.67 -16.40
C LEU A 69 5.93 -4.10 -15.46
N LYS A 70 6.91 -3.23 -15.25
CA LYS A 70 8.02 -3.47 -14.33
C LYS A 70 8.23 -2.27 -13.43
N LEU A 71 8.10 -2.48 -12.12
CA LEU A 71 8.41 -1.49 -11.10
C LEU A 71 9.91 -1.49 -10.79
N SER A 72 10.47 -0.31 -10.56
CA SER A 72 11.85 -0.13 -10.13
C SER A 72 12.01 1.15 -9.29
N GLY A 73 13.13 1.27 -8.58
CA GLY A 73 13.36 2.38 -7.65
C GLY A 73 12.63 2.20 -6.31
N PRO A 74 12.44 3.28 -5.53
CA PRO A 74 11.69 3.22 -4.28
C PRO A 74 10.22 2.87 -4.54
N GLU A 75 9.57 2.30 -3.52
CA GLU A 75 8.17 1.88 -3.57
C GLU A 75 7.17 3.03 -3.79
N SER A 76 7.54 4.22 -3.35
CA SER A 76 6.75 5.44 -3.47
C SER A 76 7.67 6.67 -3.42
N GLY A 77 7.16 7.83 -3.85
CA GLY A 77 7.90 9.08 -3.84
C GLY A 77 8.87 9.25 -5.02
N VAL A 78 9.71 10.28 -4.92
CA VAL A 78 10.66 10.65 -5.97
C VAL A 78 11.59 9.49 -6.32
N GLY A 79 11.72 9.22 -7.61
CA GLY A 79 12.51 8.11 -8.16
C GLY A 79 11.72 6.82 -8.37
N ALA A 80 10.53 6.68 -7.80
CA ALA A 80 9.67 5.53 -8.06
C ALA A 80 9.33 5.47 -9.56
N ARG A 81 9.57 4.32 -10.17
CA ARG A 81 9.52 4.16 -11.62
C ARG A 81 8.73 2.93 -12.04
N LEU A 82 7.99 3.08 -13.13
CA LEU A 82 7.30 2.02 -13.84
C LEU A 82 7.75 2.04 -15.30
N ASP A 83 8.36 0.96 -15.77
CA ASP A 83 8.65 0.73 -17.17
C ASP A 83 7.55 -0.17 -17.77
N TYR A 84 7.16 0.10 -19.01
CA TYR A 84 6.20 -0.73 -19.74
C TYR A 84 6.71 -1.12 -21.12
N VAL A 85 6.35 -2.32 -21.57
CA VAL A 85 6.65 -2.84 -22.90
C VAL A 85 5.41 -3.48 -23.50
N SER A 86 4.98 -2.98 -24.66
CA SER A 86 3.86 -3.51 -25.45
C SER A 86 4.35 -4.00 -26.81
N GLN A 87 3.71 -5.06 -27.32
CA GLN A 87 3.92 -5.53 -28.69
C GLN A 87 3.07 -4.74 -29.71
N GLU A 88 2.10 -3.96 -29.24
CA GLU A 88 1.29 -3.09 -30.08
C GLU A 88 2.13 -1.89 -30.53
N LYS A 89 2.34 -1.77 -31.84
CA LYS A 89 3.22 -0.75 -32.44
C LYS A 89 2.86 0.70 -32.06
N ASN A 90 1.59 0.95 -31.78
CA ASN A 90 1.08 2.28 -31.44
C ASN A 90 1.33 2.65 -29.96
N ILE A 91 1.69 1.68 -29.11
CA ILE A 91 1.99 1.89 -27.69
C ILE A 91 3.51 1.83 -27.49
N GLY A 92 4.15 0.79 -28.02
CA GLY A 92 5.59 0.57 -27.90
C GLY A 92 6.04 0.40 -26.46
N GLU A 93 7.15 1.05 -26.11
CA GLU A 93 7.76 0.98 -24.78
C GLU A 93 7.96 2.37 -24.18
N GLY A 94 7.95 2.44 -22.86
CA GLY A 94 8.11 3.71 -22.17
C GLY A 94 8.20 3.57 -20.66
N SER A 95 8.15 4.70 -19.98
CA SER A 95 8.28 4.74 -18.53
C SER A 95 7.57 5.92 -17.90
N TRP A 96 7.13 5.73 -16.66
CA TRP A 96 6.61 6.76 -15.77
C TRP A 96 7.57 6.85 -14.58
N THR A 97 8.02 8.04 -14.22
CA THR A 97 8.95 8.24 -13.08
C THR A 97 8.48 9.41 -12.24
N ILE A 98 8.25 9.17 -10.95
CA ILE A 98 7.89 10.24 -10.01
C ILE A 98 9.10 11.15 -9.82
N THR A 99 8.90 12.44 -10.08
CA THR A 99 9.97 13.47 -10.05
C THR A 99 9.80 14.45 -8.90
N GLU A 100 8.59 14.58 -8.37
CA GLU A 100 8.27 15.49 -7.28
C GLU A 100 7.12 14.91 -6.45
N SER A 101 7.23 14.97 -5.13
CA SER A 101 6.19 14.55 -4.19
C SER A 101 6.09 15.54 -3.04
N VAL A 102 4.95 16.22 -2.93
CA VAL A 102 4.63 17.11 -1.80
C VAL A 102 3.51 16.46 -1.00
N PRO A 103 3.76 16.03 0.26
CA PRO A 103 2.80 15.29 1.07
C PRO A 103 1.40 15.87 1.06
N LYS A 104 0.42 15.02 0.73
CA LYS A 104 -1.01 15.35 0.65
C LYS A 104 -1.38 16.46 -0.34
N GLN A 105 -0.45 16.98 -1.16
CA GLN A 105 -0.73 18.13 -2.04
C GLN A 105 -0.47 17.84 -3.50
N LYS A 106 0.67 17.25 -3.84
CA LYS A 106 1.13 17.19 -5.24
C LYS A 106 2.00 15.97 -5.52
N VAL A 107 1.82 15.38 -6.69
CA VAL A 107 2.72 14.37 -7.25
C VAL A 107 2.97 14.71 -8.72
N ALA A 108 4.23 14.80 -9.13
CA ALA A 108 4.60 15.03 -10.52
C ALA A 108 5.37 13.85 -11.10
N ILE A 109 5.02 13.48 -12.32
CA ILE A 109 5.52 12.27 -12.99
C ILE A 109 6.04 12.66 -14.38
N ALA A 110 7.29 12.31 -14.66
CA ALA A 110 7.86 12.39 -16.00
C ALA A 110 7.47 11.15 -16.81
N ILE A 111 7.13 11.36 -18.08
CA ILE A 111 6.68 10.30 -18.99
C ILE A 111 7.67 10.20 -20.15
N THR A 112 8.11 8.99 -20.43
CA THR A 112 8.87 8.65 -21.64
C THR A 112 8.05 7.66 -22.44
N ASN A 113 7.83 7.91 -23.73
CA ASN A 113 7.07 7.05 -24.63
C ASN A 113 7.43 7.40 -26.09
N PRO A 114 7.02 6.59 -27.08
CA PRO A 114 7.38 6.82 -28.48
C PRO A 114 6.57 7.96 -29.15
N ASP A 115 5.57 8.51 -28.46
CA ASP A 115 4.76 9.61 -28.98
C ASP A 115 5.60 10.86 -29.26
N ARG A 116 5.12 11.69 -30.19
CA ARG A 116 5.83 12.93 -30.55
C ARG A 116 5.86 13.92 -29.37
N GLY A 117 6.97 14.62 -29.26
CA GLY A 117 7.21 15.63 -28.25
C GLY A 117 8.17 15.17 -27.15
N GLU A 118 8.69 16.14 -26.42
CA GLU A 118 9.69 16.00 -25.38
C GLU A 118 9.17 16.62 -24.08
N ASN A 119 9.92 16.45 -22.98
CA ASN A 119 9.58 16.97 -21.65
C ASN A 119 8.16 16.60 -21.18
N LYS A 120 7.66 15.42 -21.58
CA LYS A 120 6.31 15.00 -21.23
C LYS A 120 6.19 14.82 -19.72
N ARG A 121 5.23 15.51 -19.12
CA ARG A 121 5.03 15.53 -17.67
C ARG A 121 3.56 15.55 -17.33
N THR A 122 3.17 14.78 -16.33
CA THR A 122 1.85 14.88 -15.72
C THR A 122 1.98 15.28 -14.26
N VAL A 123 1.07 16.13 -13.78
CA VAL A 123 1.05 16.60 -12.39
C VAL A 123 -0.33 16.36 -11.82
N PHE A 124 -0.38 15.69 -10.68
CA PHE A 124 -1.59 15.58 -9.86
C PHE A 124 -1.50 16.58 -8.72
N THR A 125 -2.51 17.42 -8.58
CA THR A 125 -2.68 18.36 -7.47
C THR A 125 -3.97 18.03 -6.74
N LEU A 126 -3.92 18.06 -5.40
CA LEU A 126 -5.01 17.67 -4.51
C LEU A 126 -5.49 18.87 -3.71
N GLU A 127 -6.78 19.16 -3.80
CA GLU A 127 -7.40 20.24 -3.05
C GLU A 127 -8.59 19.72 -2.23
N PRO A 128 -8.68 20.04 -0.92
CA PRO A 128 -9.87 19.72 -0.14
C PRO A 128 -11.09 20.49 -0.67
N THR A 129 -12.19 19.79 -0.89
CA THR A 129 -13.44 20.35 -1.45
C THR A 129 -14.67 19.82 -0.73
N GLY A 130 -15.84 20.33 -1.14
CA GLY A 130 -17.14 19.93 -0.59
C GLY A 130 -17.41 20.45 0.84
N ARG A 131 -18.54 20.03 1.41
CA ARG A 131 -18.95 20.47 2.75
C ARG A 131 -17.97 19.97 3.81
N ASN A 132 -17.42 20.88 4.61
CA ASN A 132 -16.44 20.61 5.67
C ASN A 132 -15.15 19.96 5.15
N ASN A 133 -14.72 20.24 3.91
CA ASN A 133 -13.47 19.71 3.33
C ASN A 133 -13.39 18.17 3.37
N ARG A 134 -14.55 17.50 3.18
CA ARG A 134 -14.66 16.03 3.25
C ARG A 134 -14.36 15.34 1.93
N ASN A 135 -14.38 16.08 0.83
CA ASN A 135 -14.06 15.58 -0.50
C ASN A 135 -12.68 16.09 -0.91
N VAL A 136 -12.14 15.50 -1.96
CA VAL A 136 -10.86 15.87 -2.56
C VAL A 136 -11.07 16.03 -4.04
N GLU A 137 -10.75 17.21 -4.57
CA GLU A 137 -10.58 17.41 -6.01
C GLU A 137 -9.17 16.96 -6.41
N ILE A 138 -9.12 16.13 -7.44
CA ILE A 138 -7.90 15.64 -8.08
C ILE A 138 -7.82 16.36 -9.42
N THR A 139 -6.87 17.29 -9.54
CA THR A 139 -6.55 17.93 -10.82
C THR A 139 -5.34 17.24 -11.42
N GLN A 140 -5.50 16.67 -12.61
CA GLN A 140 -4.39 16.10 -13.41
C GLN A 140 -4.07 17.04 -14.56
N THR A 141 -2.82 17.46 -14.68
CA THR A 141 -2.32 18.17 -15.86
C THR A 141 -1.44 17.27 -16.71
N TYR A 142 -1.31 17.61 -18.00
CA TYR A 142 -0.33 17.01 -18.90
C TYR A 142 0.31 18.09 -19.77
N ASP A 143 1.64 18.12 -19.78
CA ASP A 143 2.47 19.05 -20.50
C ASP A 143 3.35 18.29 -21.50
N VAL A 144 3.49 18.82 -22.73
CA VAL A 144 4.39 18.28 -23.75
C VAL A 144 4.93 19.40 -24.65
N ASP A 145 6.22 19.31 -24.97
CA ASP A 145 6.91 20.25 -25.85
C ASP A 145 7.17 19.62 -27.23
N TYR A 146 6.79 20.30 -28.30
CA TYR A 146 7.09 19.92 -29.67
C TYR A 146 8.27 20.71 -30.25
N GLY A 147 8.60 21.88 -29.69
CA GLY A 147 9.73 22.69 -30.14
C GLY A 147 9.68 22.97 -31.65
N TRP A 148 10.74 22.66 -32.39
CA TRP A 148 10.83 22.81 -33.86
C TRP A 148 10.27 21.62 -34.65
N ASN A 149 9.73 20.59 -33.99
CA ASN A 149 9.16 19.44 -34.66
C ASN A 149 7.79 19.78 -35.27
N ILE A 150 7.79 20.20 -36.54
CA ILE A 150 6.60 20.62 -37.29
C ILE A 150 5.54 19.52 -37.31
N LEU A 151 5.94 18.25 -37.54
CA LEU A 151 5.03 17.11 -37.49
C LEU A 151 4.44 16.90 -36.09
N GLY A 152 5.24 17.11 -35.04
CA GLY A 152 4.79 17.09 -33.65
C GLY A 152 3.72 18.16 -33.36
N ARG A 153 3.88 19.37 -33.89
CA ARG A 153 2.88 20.44 -33.72
C ARG A 153 1.53 20.11 -34.35
N TYR A 154 1.53 19.46 -35.52
CA TYR A 154 0.31 18.90 -36.12
C TYR A 154 -0.30 17.78 -35.27
N PHE A 155 0.52 16.87 -34.75
CA PHE A 155 0.07 15.85 -33.81
C PHE A 155 -0.55 16.47 -32.55
N GLY A 156 0.02 17.56 -32.07
CA GLY A 156 -0.48 18.34 -30.93
C GLY A 156 -1.89 18.91 -31.11
N LEU A 157 -2.47 18.94 -32.32
CA LEU A 157 -3.89 19.26 -32.51
C LEU A 157 -4.83 18.15 -32.01
N TYR A 158 -4.35 16.92 -31.96
CA TYR A 158 -5.13 15.74 -31.58
C TYR A 158 -4.80 15.24 -30.17
N VAL A 159 -3.78 15.80 -29.51
CA VAL A 159 -3.36 15.36 -28.16
C VAL A 159 -4.49 15.41 -27.15
N SER A 160 -5.41 16.39 -27.25
CA SER A 160 -6.57 16.47 -26.35
C SER A 160 -7.53 15.29 -26.51
N ARG A 161 -7.68 14.75 -27.72
CA ARG A 161 -8.54 13.58 -27.95
C ARG A 161 -7.86 12.28 -27.56
N TYR A 162 -6.56 12.14 -27.75
CA TYR A 162 -5.87 10.91 -27.40
C TYR A 162 -5.47 10.89 -25.92
N VAL A 163 -4.68 11.87 -25.49
CA VAL A 163 -4.19 11.95 -24.10
C VAL A 163 -5.27 12.46 -23.16
N GLY A 164 -6.06 13.45 -23.56
CA GLY A 164 -7.13 13.99 -22.70
C GLY A 164 -8.24 12.97 -22.42
N ASP A 165 -8.67 12.19 -23.42
CA ASP A 165 -9.64 11.11 -23.19
C ASP A 165 -9.07 10.02 -22.27
N ASP A 166 -7.79 9.67 -22.42
CA ASP A 166 -7.09 8.73 -21.52
C ASP A 166 -6.93 9.30 -20.10
N MET A 167 -6.64 10.60 -19.93
CA MET A 167 -6.62 11.26 -18.62
C MET A 167 -7.99 11.19 -17.94
N LYS A 168 -9.06 11.53 -18.67
CA LYS A 168 -10.43 11.48 -18.17
C LYS A 168 -10.85 10.06 -17.80
N MET A 169 -10.52 9.08 -18.64
CA MET A 169 -10.77 7.66 -18.34
C MET A 169 -9.97 7.20 -17.13
N GLY A 170 -8.70 7.60 -17.04
CA GLY A 170 -7.81 7.28 -15.93
C GLY A 170 -8.31 7.83 -14.60
N LEU A 171 -8.74 9.10 -14.56
CA LEU A 171 -9.35 9.71 -13.38
C LEU A 171 -10.67 9.03 -12.99
N GLY A 172 -11.49 8.62 -13.98
CA GLY A 172 -12.71 7.86 -13.72
C GLY A 172 -12.42 6.49 -13.08
N ARG A 173 -11.42 5.76 -13.58
CA ARG A 173 -10.96 4.50 -12.98
C ARG A 173 -10.35 4.72 -11.61
N LEU A 174 -9.54 5.77 -11.44
CA LEU A 174 -8.94 6.15 -10.16
C LEU A 174 -10.01 6.38 -9.10
N THR A 175 -11.06 7.16 -9.38
CA THR A 175 -12.13 7.41 -8.39
C THR A 175 -12.91 6.15 -8.05
N ASN A 176 -13.20 5.29 -9.03
CA ASN A 176 -13.85 3.99 -8.80
C ASN A 176 -12.98 3.06 -7.94
N MET A 177 -11.69 2.99 -8.23
CA MET A 177 -10.72 2.21 -7.46
C MET A 177 -10.59 2.76 -6.03
N LEU A 178 -10.49 4.08 -5.85
CA LEU A 178 -10.47 4.73 -4.54
C LEU A 178 -11.74 4.42 -3.74
N ALA A 179 -12.90 4.31 -4.40
CA ALA A 179 -14.15 3.94 -3.74
C ALA A 179 -14.15 2.53 -3.12
N THR A 180 -13.21 1.64 -3.49
CA THR A 180 -13.08 0.33 -2.82
C THR A 180 -12.23 0.39 -1.55
N VAL A 181 -11.43 1.44 -1.37
CA VAL A 181 -10.59 1.64 -0.19
C VAL A 181 -11.45 2.05 1.01
N PRO A 182 -11.29 1.42 2.19
CA PRO A 182 -11.94 1.89 3.42
C PRO A 182 -11.63 3.36 3.70
N ASN A 183 -12.65 4.16 4.02
CA ASN A 183 -12.51 5.62 4.14
C ASN A 183 -11.98 6.05 5.53
N VAL A 184 -10.80 5.55 5.90
CA VAL A 184 -10.14 5.79 7.19
C VAL A 184 -8.83 6.53 6.95
N ASP A 185 -8.58 7.61 7.68
CA ASP A 185 -7.31 8.34 7.61
C ASP A 185 -6.30 7.69 8.56
N TYR A 186 -5.43 6.85 8.01
CA TYR A 186 -4.38 6.17 8.77
C TYR A 186 -3.14 7.05 9.00
N ALA A 187 -3.10 8.27 8.46
CA ALA A 187 -2.04 9.25 8.71
C ALA A 187 -2.59 10.50 9.43
N GLN A 188 -3.59 10.28 10.29
CA GLN A 188 -4.18 11.33 11.11
C GLN A 188 -3.20 11.73 12.23
N SER A 189 -2.95 13.03 12.37
CA SER A 189 -2.13 13.55 13.46
C SER A 189 -2.74 13.24 14.83
N GLY A 190 -1.90 12.84 15.78
CA GLY A 190 -2.31 12.54 17.16
C GLY A 190 -2.73 11.09 17.40
N THR A 191 -2.74 10.23 16.38
CA THR A 191 -2.91 8.78 16.59
C THR A 191 -1.62 8.17 17.15
N LYS A 192 -1.73 7.23 18.09
CA LYS A 192 -0.61 6.41 18.56
C LYS A 192 -0.33 5.19 17.67
N LEU A 193 -0.79 5.23 16.41
CA LEU A 193 -0.51 4.25 15.37
C LEU A 193 0.82 4.60 14.71
N ALA A 194 1.73 3.64 14.61
CA ALA A 194 3.05 3.84 14.06
C ALA A 194 3.53 2.60 13.27
N ASN A 195 4.67 2.75 12.58
CA ASN A 195 5.37 1.66 11.91
C ASN A 195 4.52 0.87 10.91
N LEU A 196 3.66 1.58 10.15
CA LEU A 196 2.92 0.98 9.05
C LEU A 196 3.90 0.46 8.00
N GLY A 197 3.80 -0.83 7.70
CA GLY A 197 4.71 -1.49 6.78
C GLY A 197 4.26 -2.88 6.41
N VAL A 198 5.08 -3.56 5.61
CA VAL A 198 4.93 -4.98 5.33
C VAL A 198 6.03 -5.73 6.05
N VAL A 199 5.65 -6.84 6.69
CA VAL A 199 6.58 -7.81 7.27
C VAL A 199 6.32 -9.17 6.65
N GLU A 200 7.36 -9.98 6.54
CA GLU A 200 7.23 -11.39 6.22
C GLU A 200 7.29 -12.17 7.52
N LEU A 201 6.40 -13.13 7.69
CA LEU A 201 6.40 -14.02 8.86
C LEU A 201 6.52 -15.46 8.38
N PRO A 202 7.29 -16.30 9.09
CA PRO A 202 7.47 -17.70 8.74
C PRO A 202 6.21 -18.53 9.05
N ALA A 203 6.24 -19.82 8.75
CA ALA A 203 5.22 -20.71 9.27
C ALA A 203 5.31 -20.79 10.79
N GLN A 204 4.16 -20.85 11.47
CA GLN A 204 4.09 -20.95 12.91
C GLN A 204 3.09 -22.02 13.33
N ASP A 205 3.45 -22.82 14.33
CA ASP A 205 2.49 -23.66 15.03
C ASP A 205 1.74 -22.82 16.05
N ILE A 206 0.42 -22.78 15.95
CA ILE A 206 -0.43 -21.95 16.79
C ILE A 206 -1.41 -22.85 17.55
N LEU A 207 -1.43 -22.73 18.87
CA LEU A 207 -2.53 -23.23 19.69
C LEU A 207 -3.56 -22.12 19.86
N PHE A 208 -4.83 -22.44 19.71
CA PHE A 208 -5.90 -21.45 19.87
C PHE A 208 -7.16 -22.03 20.53
N VAL A 209 -7.93 -21.16 21.15
CA VAL A 209 -9.24 -21.43 21.74
C VAL A 209 -10.22 -20.38 21.23
N ASN A 210 -11.35 -20.81 20.68
CA ASN A 210 -12.43 -19.91 20.31
C ASN A 210 -13.19 -19.47 21.57
N SER A 211 -13.27 -18.17 21.83
CA SER A 211 -13.92 -17.62 23.01
C SER A 211 -15.46 -17.61 22.89
N GLY A 212 -16.01 -17.77 21.70
CA GLY A 212 -17.43 -17.56 21.43
C GLY A 212 -17.82 -16.09 21.52
N ALA A 213 -19.13 -15.81 21.67
CA ALA A 213 -19.65 -14.46 21.79
C ALA A 213 -19.56 -13.95 23.23
N ILE A 214 -18.55 -13.14 23.54
CA ILE A 214 -18.33 -12.55 24.86
C ILE A 214 -19.00 -11.18 24.93
N GLU A 215 -19.62 -10.82 26.05
CA GLU A 215 -20.14 -9.47 26.26
C GLU A 215 -19.00 -8.42 26.18
N ARG A 216 -19.26 -7.28 25.53
CA ARG A 216 -18.25 -6.23 25.27
C ARG A 216 -17.77 -5.43 26.48
N GLY A 217 -17.88 -5.97 27.70
CA GLY A 217 -17.31 -5.36 28.89
C GLY A 217 -15.85 -5.77 29.11
N ASN A 218 -15.04 -4.83 29.61
CA ASN A 218 -13.61 -5.04 29.81
C ASN A 218 -13.33 -6.24 30.74
N GLU A 219 -14.13 -6.42 31.79
CA GLU A 219 -13.97 -7.52 32.73
C GLU A 219 -14.29 -8.88 32.09
N GLN A 220 -15.38 -8.95 31.32
CA GLN A 220 -15.82 -10.17 30.64
C GLN A 220 -14.79 -10.61 29.58
N ILE A 221 -14.27 -9.65 28.81
CA ILE A 221 -13.23 -9.90 27.82
C ILE A 221 -11.94 -10.36 28.51
N GLN A 222 -11.48 -9.67 29.56
CA GLN A 222 -10.27 -10.08 30.30
C GLN A 222 -10.42 -11.47 30.92
N ALA A 223 -11.56 -11.76 31.55
CA ALA A 223 -11.84 -13.06 32.15
C ALA A 223 -11.80 -14.17 31.10
N SER A 224 -12.41 -13.95 29.92
CA SER A 224 -12.37 -14.89 28.80
C SER A 224 -10.95 -15.11 28.27
N MET A 225 -10.18 -14.03 28.07
CA MET A 225 -8.78 -14.10 27.65
C MET A 225 -7.94 -14.94 28.62
N ASN A 226 -8.03 -14.66 29.92
CA ASN A 226 -7.28 -15.37 30.95
C ASN A 226 -7.69 -16.85 31.02
N ALA A 227 -8.98 -17.14 31.05
CA ALA A 227 -9.48 -18.52 31.13
C ALA A 227 -9.04 -19.38 29.93
N ASN A 228 -9.11 -18.82 28.73
CA ASN A 228 -8.70 -19.51 27.50
C ASN A 228 -7.17 -19.66 27.43
N MET A 229 -6.41 -18.68 27.91
CA MET A 229 -4.96 -18.80 27.99
C MET A 229 -4.53 -19.89 28.98
N GLU A 230 -5.25 -20.10 30.09
CA GLU A 230 -4.98 -21.22 31.02
C GLU A 230 -5.22 -22.60 30.39
N TRP A 231 -6.20 -22.73 29.48
CA TRP A 231 -6.35 -23.95 28.68
C TRP A 231 -5.16 -24.18 27.75
N ILE A 232 -4.68 -23.12 27.08
CA ILE A 232 -3.52 -23.19 26.19
C ILE A 232 -2.25 -23.56 26.97
N LYS A 233 -1.98 -22.89 28.11
CA LYS A 233 -0.81 -23.18 28.96
C LYS A 233 -0.77 -24.64 29.44
N ARG A 234 -1.91 -25.20 29.86
CA ARG A 234 -2.00 -26.62 30.26
C ARG A 234 -1.64 -27.57 29.12
N ASN A 235 -2.15 -27.29 27.91
CA ASN A 235 -1.82 -28.09 26.73
C ASN A 235 -0.35 -27.92 26.30
N MET A 236 0.21 -26.72 26.45
CA MET A 236 1.64 -26.50 26.22
C MET A 236 2.50 -27.31 27.18
N ALA A 237 2.20 -27.26 28.48
CA ALA A 237 2.94 -28.01 29.50
C ALA A 237 2.86 -29.53 29.27
N ALA A 238 1.67 -30.04 28.97
CA ALA A 238 1.46 -31.47 28.70
C ALA A 238 2.23 -31.98 27.46
N ASN A 239 2.51 -31.10 26.49
CA ASN A 239 3.17 -31.45 25.23
C ASN A 239 4.64 -30.99 25.15
N GLY A 240 5.18 -30.42 26.24
CA GLY A 240 6.55 -29.90 26.31
C GLY A 240 6.81 -28.74 25.33
N LEU A 241 5.85 -27.81 25.21
CA LEU A 241 5.91 -26.67 24.30
C LEU A 241 6.32 -25.39 25.02
N GLN A 242 7.00 -24.51 24.29
CA GLN A 242 7.35 -23.15 24.72
C GLN A 242 6.62 -22.12 23.85
N PRO A 243 6.22 -20.97 24.41
CA PRO A 243 5.62 -19.89 23.62
C PRO A 243 6.66 -19.23 22.73
N VAL A 244 6.22 -18.74 21.57
CA VAL A 244 6.97 -17.89 20.64
C VAL A 244 6.26 -16.54 20.56
N GLY A 245 6.81 -15.54 21.22
CA GLY A 245 6.22 -14.19 21.30
C GLY A 245 4.96 -14.08 22.16
N PRO A 246 4.32 -12.89 22.17
CA PRO A 246 3.17 -12.59 23.02
C PRO A 246 1.89 -13.36 22.66
N MET A 247 0.91 -13.32 23.57
CA MET A 247 -0.45 -13.80 23.31
C MET A 247 -1.06 -13.06 22.12
N ARG A 248 -1.81 -13.80 21.31
CA ARG A 248 -2.51 -13.30 20.13
C ARG A 248 -4.02 -13.30 20.32
N ILE A 249 -4.68 -12.31 19.75
CA ILE A 249 -6.12 -12.27 19.60
C ILE A 249 -6.44 -12.19 18.12
N ILE A 250 -7.23 -13.15 17.63
CA ILE A 250 -7.72 -13.17 16.26
C ILE A 250 -9.17 -12.72 16.30
N THR A 251 -9.47 -11.58 15.68
CA THR A 251 -10.83 -11.03 15.71
C THR A 251 -11.71 -11.73 14.68
N ASN A 252 -12.83 -12.30 15.14
CA ASN A 252 -13.83 -12.94 14.28
C ASN A 252 -14.94 -11.97 13.91
N ASP A 253 -15.56 -11.39 14.94
CA ASP A 253 -16.64 -10.43 14.82
C ASP A 253 -16.64 -9.51 16.03
N LEU A 254 -16.83 -8.21 15.80
CA LEU A 254 -16.96 -7.20 16.85
C LEU A 254 -18.33 -6.55 16.70
N GLY A 255 -19.34 -7.22 17.26
CA GLY A 255 -20.72 -6.76 17.29
C GLY A 255 -20.94 -5.57 18.22
N ARG A 256 -22.16 -5.06 18.29
CA ARG A 256 -22.50 -3.92 19.17
C ARG A 256 -22.45 -4.26 20.65
N THR A 257 -22.84 -5.47 21.01
CA THR A 257 -22.95 -5.95 22.40
C THR A 257 -22.00 -7.10 22.70
N THR A 258 -21.55 -7.83 21.67
CA THR A 258 -20.70 -9.00 21.80
C THR A 258 -19.42 -8.87 20.99
N TYR A 259 -18.36 -9.54 21.45
CA TYR A 259 -17.07 -9.66 20.80
C TYR A 259 -16.72 -11.14 20.68
N ASN A 260 -16.52 -11.60 19.45
CA ASN A 260 -16.10 -12.95 19.13
C ASN A 260 -14.65 -12.93 18.64
N PHE A 261 -13.81 -13.71 19.31
CA PHE A 261 -12.38 -13.78 19.04
C PHE A 261 -11.81 -15.14 19.42
N ASP A 262 -10.68 -15.46 18.81
CA ASP A 262 -9.85 -16.61 19.21
C ASP A 262 -8.67 -16.10 20.04
N VAL A 263 -8.43 -16.73 21.20
CA VAL A 263 -7.18 -16.54 21.96
C VAL A 263 -6.17 -17.53 21.42
N ALA A 264 -5.00 -17.06 21.04
CA ALA A 264 -3.99 -17.86 20.38
C ALA A 264 -2.58 -17.61 20.96
N GLN A 265 -1.72 -18.62 20.84
CA GLN A 265 -0.31 -18.55 21.21
C GLN A 265 0.49 -19.33 20.15
N ALA A 266 1.45 -18.66 19.52
CA ALA A 266 2.44 -19.37 18.72
C ALA A 266 3.37 -20.16 19.64
N VAL A 267 3.74 -21.37 19.23
CA VAL A 267 4.46 -22.34 20.06
C VAL A 267 5.55 -23.06 19.27
N ARG A 268 6.51 -23.62 20.00
CA ARG A 268 7.52 -24.54 19.48
C ARG A 268 7.77 -25.68 20.48
N LYS A 269 8.39 -26.78 20.03
CA LYS A 269 8.90 -27.81 20.96
C LYS A 269 9.98 -27.20 21.86
N GLY A 270 9.97 -27.59 23.13
CA GLY A 270 11.02 -27.21 24.07
C GLY A 270 12.37 -27.80 23.65
N GLY A 271 13.30 -26.93 23.29
CA GLY A 271 14.75 -27.17 23.26
C GLY A 271 15.44 -26.21 24.22
N PRO A 272 16.78 -26.28 24.40
CA PRO A 272 17.48 -25.29 25.19
C PRO A 272 17.13 -23.90 24.65
N ALA A 273 16.79 -22.98 25.55
CA ALA A 273 16.57 -21.58 25.18
C ALA A 273 17.76 -21.12 24.34
N PRO A 274 17.56 -20.30 23.28
CA PRO A 274 18.64 -19.51 22.73
C PRO A 274 19.30 -18.82 23.92
N ALA A 275 20.61 -18.97 24.06
CA ALA A 275 21.34 -18.19 25.04
C ALA A 275 21.02 -16.72 24.78
N ASP A 276 20.73 -15.97 25.84
CA ASP A 276 20.81 -14.51 25.85
C ASP A 276 22.26 -14.10 25.53
N GLU A 277 22.71 -14.30 24.29
CA GLU A 277 23.92 -13.71 23.75
C GLU A 277 23.58 -12.29 23.31
N ASP A 278 23.48 -11.41 24.31
CA ASP A 278 24.13 -10.09 24.34
C ASP A 278 23.45 -9.16 25.36
N LYS A 279 23.57 -9.51 26.65
CA LYS A 279 23.65 -8.49 27.71
C LYS A 279 25.11 -8.08 27.88
N LYS A 280 25.67 -7.40 26.87
CA LYS A 280 26.91 -6.65 27.06
C LYS A 280 26.53 -5.31 27.70
N LYS A 281 26.94 -5.14 28.97
CA LYS A 281 26.90 -3.86 29.70
C LYS A 281 27.45 -2.73 28.81
N PRO A 282 26.85 -1.52 28.81
CA PRO A 282 27.47 -0.38 28.17
C PRO A 282 28.70 0.05 28.98
N ALA A 283 29.83 0.20 28.31
CA ALA A 283 30.93 1.03 28.80
C ALA A 283 30.65 2.47 28.37
N GLU A 284 30.83 3.39 29.32
CA GLU A 284 30.75 4.85 29.15
C GLU A 284 31.74 5.33 28.08
N GLY A 285 31.33 6.27 27.22
CA GLY A 285 32.29 7.01 26.37
C GLY A 285 31.72 7.62 25.09
N GLU A 286 31.27 8.87 25.23
CA GLU A 286 31.35 9.99 24.26
C GLU A 286 30.44 10.08 23.02
N GLU A 287 30.06 11.34 22.80
CA GLU A 287 29.03 11.93 21.95
C GLU A 287 29.42 12.02 20.47
N GLY A 288 28.42 12.02 19.58
CA GLY A 288 28.60 12.52 18.21
C GLY A 288 27.55 12.03 17.20
N ALA A 289 26.75 12.96 16.69
CA ALA A 289 25.60 12.80 15.80
C ALA A 289 25.86 12.04 14.48
N ASP A 290 24.90 11.22 14.02
CA ASP A 290 23.94 11.62 12.97
C ASP A 290 22.83 10.55 12.83
N ALA A 291 21.58 10.99 12.76
CA ALA A 291 20.38 10.15 12.82
C ALA A 291 19.99 9.63 11.42
N ALA A 292 20.53 8.48 11.03
CA ALA A 292 20.01 7.69 9.92
C ALA A 292 18.88 6.79 10.42
N ALA A 293 17.72 6.86 9.75
CA ALA A 293 16.51 6.10 10.04
C ALA A 293 16.78 4.60 10.17
N ALA A 294 16.66 4.09 11.39
CA ALA A 294 16.69 2.66 11.67
C ALA A 294 15.39 2.01 11.18
N ALA A 295 15.54 1.01 10.32
CA ALA A 295 14.48 0.07 10.00
C ALA A 295 13.88 -0.53 11.30
N PRO A 296 12.58 -0.82 11.35
CA PRO A 296 11.99 -1.44 12.53
C PRO A 296 12.68 -2.77 12.80
N ALA A 297 13.13 -2.94 14.05
CA ALA A 297 13.85 -4.12 14.51
C ALA A 297 13.06 -5.39 14.21
N VAL A 298 13.67 -6.27 13.41
CA VAL A 298 13.22 -7.64 13.15
C VAL A 298 13.26 -8.42 14.47
N PRO A 299 12.15 -9.05 14.93
CA PRO A 299 12.18 -9.85 16.14
C PRO A 299 13.06 -11.09 15.97
N GLU A 300 13.83 -11.39 17.02
CA GLU A 300 14.55 -12.63 17.33
C GLU A 300 14.38 -13.79 16.32
N ALA A 301 15.47 -14.13 15.61
CA ALA A 301 15.70 -15.33 14.80
C ALA A 301 14.44 -16.20 14.60
N GLU A 302 13.66 -15.85 13.58
CA GLU A 302 12.33 -16.40 13.31
C GLU A 302 12.32 -17.93 13.28
N PHE A 303 11.68 -18.54 14.28
CA PHE A 303 11.40 -19.97 14.29
C PHE A 303 10.42 -20.30 13.16
N ASP A 304 10.91 -20.98 12.11
CA ASP A 304 10.09 -21.42 10.99
C ASP A 304 9.57 -22.84 11.18
N ALA A 305 8.29 -22.97 11.52
CA ALA A 305 7.62 -24.24 11.72
C ALA A 305 7.55 -25.09 10.44
N ALA A 306 7.72 -24.52 9.25
CA ALA A 306 7.75 -25.28 8.00
C ALA A 306 8.99 -26.19 7.91
N THR A 307 10.09 -25.78 8.57
CA THR A 307 11.34 -26.56 8.65
C THR A 307 11.30 -27.64 9.72
N GLN A 308 10.25 -27.67 10.55
CA GLN A 308 10.13 -28.54 11.71
C GLN A 308 9.16 -29.70 11.43
N PRO A 309 9.39 -30.89 12.03
CA PRO A 309 8.43 -31.97 11.93
C PRO A 309 7.07 -31.52 12.47
N GLU A 310 6.01 -32.13 11.95
CA GLU A 310 4.65 -31.86 12.43
C GLU A 310 4.54 -32.20 13.92
N LEU A 311 3.92 -31.31 14.69
CA LEU A 311 3.77 -31.51 16.12
C LEU A 311 2.73 -32.60 16.38
N GLN A 312 3.18 -33.73 16.93
CA GLN A 312 2.27 -34.73 17.49
C GLN A 312 1.79 -34.23 18.86
N LEU A 313 0.56 -33.72 18.89
CA LEU A 313 -0.02 -33.07 20.07
C LEU A 313 -1.16 -33.90 20.63
N THR A 314 -1.15 -34.09 21.95
CA THR A 314 -2.32 -34.56 22.70
C THR A 314 -3.04 -33.35 23.26
N LEU A 315 -4.13 -32.94 22.60
CA LEU A 315 -4.91 -31.77 22.97
C LEU A 315 -6.09 -32.16 23.88
N THR A 316 -6.38 -31.30 24.85
CA THR A 316 -7.47 -31.47 25.83
C THR A 316 -8.31 -30.20 25.94
N GLY A 317 -9.58 -30.37 26.28
CA GLY A 317 -10.51 -29.25 26.41
C GLY A 317 -10.79 -28.56 25.06
N PRO A 318 -10.95 -27.23 25.03
CA PRO A 318 -11.34 -26.50 23.82
C PRO A 318 -10.15 -26.11 22.90
N VAL A 319 -8.93 -26.54 23.23
CA VAL A 319 -7.72 -26.14 22.50
C VAL A 319 -7.63 -26.84 21.15
N LYS A 320 -7.35 -26.07 20.10
CA LYS A 320 -7.07 -26.54 18.75
C LYS A 320 -5.67 -26.12 18.33
N HIS A 321 -5.14 -26.80 17.33
CA HIS A 321 -3.84 -26.49 16.71
C HIS A 321 -4.04 -26.19 15.23
N VAL A 322 -3.23 -25.26 14.72
CA VAL A 322 -3.08 -24.99 13.30
C VAL A 322 -1.63 -24.63 13.02
N ARG A 323 -1.08 -25.12 11.90
CA ARG A 323 0.19 -24.65 11.36
C ARG A 323 -0.09 -23.64 10.25
N THR A 324 0.36 -22.41 10.41
CA THR A 324 0.21 -21.37 9.38
C THR A 324 1.25 -21.56 8.28
N ALA A 325 0.92 -21.19 7.06
CA ALA A 325 1.91 -21.05 6.00
C ALA A 325 2.67 -19.72 6.17
N PRO A 326 3.95 -19.62 5.74
CA PRO A 326 4.64 -18.35 5.70
C PRO A 326 3.89 -17.36 4.81
N GLY A 327 4.06 -16.08 5.05
CA GLY A 327 3.35 -15.07 4.26
C GLY A 327 3.74 -13.65 4.59
N ARG A 328 3.21 -12.75 3.77
CA ARG A 328 3.34 -11.30 3.95
C ARG A 328 2.17 -10.77 4.75
N PHE A 329 2.46 -9.83 5.64
CA PHE A 329 1.48 -9.19 6.50
C PHE A 329 1.66 -7.68 6.45
N ALA A 330 0.57 -6.96 6.26
CA ALA A 330 0.54 -5.56 6.64
C ALA A 330 0.62 -5.49 8.17
N HIS A 331 1.51 -4.64 8.67
CA HIS A 331 1.86 -4.53 10.08
C HIS A 331 1.80 -3.07 10.54
N ALA A 332 1.38 -2.86 11.79
CA ALA A 332 1.58 -1.61 12.49
C ALA A 332 1.68 -1.84 14.01
N THR A 333 2.36 -0.92 14.70
CA THR A 333 2.40 -0.87 16.16
C THR A 333 1.39 0.16 16.68
N TYR A 334 0.73 -0.16 17.78
CA TYR A 334 -0.21 0.76 18.43
C TYR A 334 -0.01 0.76 19.95
N THR A 335 -0.03 1.94 20.55
CA THR A 335 -0.05 2.12 22.01
C THR A 335 -1.38 2.77 22.41
N GLY A 336 -2.10 2.20 23.37
CA GLY A 336 -3.36 2.75 23.84
C GLY A 336 -4.30 1.69 24.42
N PHE A 337 -5.60 1.97 24.37
CA PHE A 337 -6.61 1.07 24.94
C PHE A 337 -7.06 0.01 23.94
N MET A 338 -7.20 -1.23 24.38
CA MET A 338 -7.72 -2.35 23.57
C MET A 338 -9.01 -2.04 22.77
N PRO A 339 -10.04 -1.33 23.30
CA PRO A 339 -11.24 -1.01 22.53
C PRO A 339 -10.99 -0.18 21.26
N GLU A 340 -9.88 0.55 21.16
CA GLU A 340 -9.53 1.32 19.96
C GLU A 340 -8.92 0.45 18.84
N LEU A 341 -8.61 -0.82 19.11
CA LEU A 341 -8.02 -1.72 18.12
C LEU A 341 -8.91 -1.92 16.90
N GLU A 342 -10.24 -1.77 17.01
CA GLU A 342 -11.12 -1.78 15.85
C GLU A 342 -10.74 -0.68 14.84
N THR A 343 -10.53 0.55 15.34
CA THR A 343 -10.10 1.69 14.53
C THR A 343 -8.71 1.44 13.95
N VAL A 344 -7.80 0.87 14.74
CA VAL A 344 -6.43 0.55 14.30
C VAL A 344 -6.42 -0.49 13.18
N ARG A 345 -7.16 -1.60 13.34
CA ARG A 345 -7.30 -2.63 12.29
C ARG A 345 -7.85 -2.02 11.01
N ASN A 346 -8.87 -1.17 11.11
CA ASN A 346 -9.47 -0.51 9.96
C ASN A 346 -8.51 0.49 9.29
N ALA A 347 -7.70 1.20 10.06
CA ALA A 347 -6.65 2.09 9.55
C ALA A 347 -5.56 1.31 8.83
N LEU A 348 -5.05 0.22 9.41
CA LEU A 348 -4.05 -0.64 8.78
C LEU A 348 -4.60 -1.31 7.51
N ARG A 349 -5.86 -1.76 7.53
CA ARG A 349 -6.55 -2.27 6.35
C ARG A 349 -6.66 -1.22 5.25
N ALA A 350 -7.06 0.01 5.61
CA ALA A 350 -7.14 1.12 4.66
C ALA A 350 -5.76 1.39 4.03
N TRP A 351 -4.70 1.46 4.84
CA TRP A 351 -3.33 1.61 4.37
C TRP A 351 -2.93 0.49 3.40
N ALA A 352 -3.14 -0.77 3.77
CA ALA A 352 -2.75 -1.92 2.95
C ALA A 352 -3.44 -1.89 1.57
N VAL A 353 -4.75 -1.65 1.54
CA VAL A 353 -5.51 -1.56 0.29
C VAL A 353 -5.09 -0.33 -0.52
N THR A 354 -4.77 0.80 0.11
CA THR A 354 -4.20 1.97 -0.59
C THR A 354 -2.89 1.60 -1.29
N GLN A 355 -2.02 0.81 -0.64
CA GLN A 355 -0.75 0.36 -1.21
C GLN A 355 -0.90 -0.70 -2.33
N GLY A 356 -2.12 -1.18 -2.58
CA GLY A 356 -2.42 -2.17 -3.62
C GLY A 356 -2.42 -3.61 -3.13
N TYR A 357 -2.38 -3.84 -1.82
CA TYR A 357 -2.41 -5.18 -1.26
C TYR A 357 -3.82 -5.75 -1.12
N GLU A 358 -3.97 -7.03 -1.43
CA GLU A 358 -5.22 -7.76 -1.20
C GLU A 358 -5.22 -8.38 0.20
N ILE A 359 -6.28 -8.17 0.98
CA ILE A 359 -6.43 -8.78 2.30
C ILE A 359 -7.02 -10.19 2.15
N THR A 360 -6.36 -11.18 2.73
CA THR A 360 -6.72 -12.60 2.52
C THR A 360 -7.25 -13.33 3.76
N GLU A 361 -6.95 -12.83 4.97
CA GLU A 361 -7.34 -13.49 6.22
C GLU A 361 -7.89 -12.49 7.27
N ARG A 362 -8.36 -13.02 8.40
CA ARG A 362 -8.80 -12.23 9.57
C ARG A 362 -7.60 -11.46 10.16
N PRO A 363 -7.83 -10.26 10.74
CA PRO A 363 -6.79 -9.57 11.45
C PRO A 363 -6.48 -10.29 12.77
N TYR A 364 -5.25 -10.13 13.23
CA TYR A 364 -4.87 -10.49 14.57
C TYR A 364 -3.96 -9.45 15.20
N GLU A 365 -3.91 -9.46 16.53
CA GLU A 365 -3.04 -8.59 17.31
C GLU A 365 -2.19 -9.40 18.27
N MET A 366 -0.94 -8.99 18.47
CA MET A 366 -0.09 -9.46 19.57
C MET A 366 -0.18 -8.48 20.74
N TYR A 367 -0.50 -8.98 21.93
CA TYR A 367 -0.71 -8.18 23.15
C TYR A 367 0.61 -8.11 23.93
N LYS A 368 1.47 -7.13 23.63
CA LYS A 368 2.81 -7.03 24.21
C LYS A 368 2.80 -6.72 25.71
N SER A 369 1.84 -5.92 26.16
CA SER A 369 1.65 -5.60 27.59
C SER A 369 0.91 -6.67 28.38
N GLY A 370 0.59 -7.82 27.76
CA GLY A 370 -0.26 -8.86 28.34
C GLY A 370 -1.71 -8.40 28.55
N VAL A 371 -2.57 -9.28 29.09
CA VAL A 371 -4.01 -9.00 29.23
C VAL A 371 -4.24 -7.76 30.11
N ALA A 372 -3.72 -7.72 31.33
CA ALA A 372 -3.99 -6.61 32.26
C ALA A 372 -3.49 -5.25 31.75
N GLY A 373 -2.29 -5.20 31.17
CA GLY A 373 -1.71 -3.94 30.64
C GLY A 373 -2.45 -3.40 29.42
N SER A 374 -3.06 -4.28 28.63
CA SER A 374 -3.75 -3.94 27.38
C SER A 374 -5.05 -3.14 27.57
N PHE A 375 -5.61 -3.11 28.78
CA PHE A 375 -6.82 -2.32 29.10
C PHE A 375 -6.50 -0.95 29.72
N THR A 376 -5.25 -0.49 29.58
CA THR A 376 -4.77 0.81 30.05
C THR A 376 -4.37 1.70 28.88
N GLU A 377 -4.09 2.99 29.14
CA GLU A 377 -3.65 3.93 28.10
C GLU A 377 -2.25 3.64 27.52
N ASN A 378 -1.52 2.73 28.18
CA ASN A 378 -0.16 2.30 27.84
C ASN A 378 -0.14 0.85 27.32
N GLY A 379 -1.29 0.28 26.94
CA GLY A 379 -1.33 -1.03 26.30
C GLY A 379 -0.58 -1.01 24.98
N GLU A 380 0.29 -1.97 24.73
CA GLU A 380 1.11 -2.07 23.53
C GLU A 380 0.69 -3.26 22.67
N PHE A 381 0.50 -3.00 21.38
CA PHE A 381 -0.01 -3.97 20.42
C PHE A 381 0.79 -3.93 19.12
N GLU A 382 0.96 -5.10 18.52
CA GLU A 382 1.32 -5.24 17.11
C GLU A 382 0.10 -5.79 16.37
N VAL A 383 -0.33 -5.12 15.29
CA VAL A 383 -1.56 -5.42 14.56
C VAL A 383 -1.19 -5.90 13.16
N PHE A 384 -1.83 -6.97 12.71
CA PHE A 384 -1.50 -7.64 11.47
C PHE A 384 -2.74 -7.90 10.61
N TRP A 385 -2.57 -7.73 9.31
CA TRP A 385 -3.46 -8.26 8.27
C TRP A 385 -2.65 -9.09 7.29
N ARG A 386 -3.07 -10.32 7.00
CA ARG A 386 -2.43 -11.09 5.94
C ARG A 386 -2.72 -10.45 4.59
N ILE A 387 -1.68 -10.29 3.79
CA ILE A 387 -1.75 -9.67 2.47
C ILE A 387 -1.20 -10.57 1.36
N LYS A 388 -1.65 -10.31 0.14
CA LYS A 388 -1.12 -10.90 -1.09
C LYS A 388 -0.62 -9.81 -2.03
#